data_AF-A0A967W029-F1
#
_entry.id   AF-A0A967W029-F1
#
_cell.length_a   1.000
_cell.length_b   1.000
_cell.length_c   1.000
_cell.angle_alpha   90.00
_cell.angle_beta   90.00
_cell.angle_gamma   90.00
#
_symmetry.space_group_name_H-M   'P 1'
#
loop_
_entity.id
_entity.type
_entity.pdbx_description
1 polymer ?
#
loop_
_entity_poly.entity_id
_entity_poly.type
_entity_poly.pdbx_seq_one_letter_code
_entity_poly.pdbx_strand_id
1 'polypeptide(L)'
;MSMRAITFAIICCGLFSLIAYSQTTFFKRTEANVNKAALGRTIPLEHALFLLSKAHQIHFIYEDKLIEGKTASHNVNITDSLYKDLQNVFDKHPIGYEKVGFRTFVLTSKSSPNSPSSIKEGIIQGKVTNRQGEAIPGADVFIPNTPWGSTADREGQFTIKNIPPANYTLTAQVIGYQSMTKEIYVTATESTTENFTLHLDVLNMDEVVTIASRNPLTKLES
;
A
#
# COMPACT_ATOMS: atom_id res chain seq x y z
N MET A 1 21.78 4.99 77.51
CA MET A 1 21.62 5.61 76.17
C MET A 1 22.68 5.01 75.26
N SER A 2 22.44 4.23 74.22
CA SER A 2 21.19 3.73 73.61
C SER A 2 21.50 2.44 72.82
N MET A 3 21.63 1.29 73.51
CA MET A 3 21.80 -0.03 72.87
C MET A 3 20.56 -0.49 72.08
N ARG A 4 19.44 0.26 72.20
CA ARG A 4 18.20 0.13 71.42
C ARG A 4 18.25 0.83 70.05
N ALA A 5 19.22 1.72 69.81
CA ALA A 5 19.38 2.40 68.51
C ALA A 5 20.15 1.54 67.49
N ILE A 6 21.07 0.70 67.98
CA ILE A 6 21.92 -0.15 67.14
C ILE A 6 21.13 -1.34 66.56
N THR A 7 20.17 -1.88 67.33
CA THR A 7 19.28 -2.95 66.85
C THR A 7 18.25 -2.48 65.82
N PHE A 8 17.84 -1.20 65.84
CA PHE A 8 16.95 -0.64 64.81
C PHE A 8 17.66 -0.32 63.48
N ALA A 9 18.94 0.05 63.52
CA ALA A 9 19.73 0.33 62.31
C ALA A 9 20.01 -0.94 61.47
N ILE A 10 20.18 -2.09 62.12
CA ILE A 10 20.49 -3.36 61.44
C ILE A 10 19.23 -3.97 60.78
N ILE A 11 18.05 -3.76 61.37
CA ILE A 11 16.77 -4.23 60.80
C ILE A 11 16.37 -3.42 59.56
N CYS A 12 16.76 -2.14 59.47
CA CYS A 12 16.48 -1.30 58.30
C CYS A 12 17.37 -1.61 57.08
N CYS A 13 18.63 -2.05 57.28
CA CYS A 13 19.52 -2.46 56.16
C CYS A 13 19.13 -3.80 55.54
N GLY A 14 18.54 -4.73 56.31
CA GLY A 14 18.08 -6.03 55.78
C GLY A 14 16.89 -5.90 54.83
N LEU A 15 15.97 -4.98 55.11
CA LEU A 15 14.77 -4.75 54.29
C LEU A 15 15.02 -3.84 53.08
N PHE A 16 15.97 -2.89 53.16
CA PHE A 16 16.38 -2.09 51.99
C PHE A 16 17.17 -2.89 50.97
N SER A 17 17.92 -3.90 51.42
CA SER A 17 18.67 -4.79 50.52
C SER A 17 17.74 -5.68 49.69
N LEU A 18 16.58 -6.11 50.21
CA LEU A 18 15.63 -6.93 49.46
C LEU A 18 14.92 -6.17 48.32
N ILE A 19 14.65 -4.87 48.50
CA ILE A 19 13.99 -4.03 47.47
C ILE A 19 14.99 -3.65 46.35
N ALA A 20 16.29 -3.54 46.67
CA ALA A 20 17.34 -3.34 45.65
C ALA A 20 17.62 -4.62 44.82
N TYR A 21 17.46 -5.80 45.40
CA TYR A 21 17.53 -7.07 44.66
C TYR A 21 16.35 -7.29 43.69
N SER A 22 15.17 -6.72 43.94
CA SER A 22 14.03 -6.86 43.01
C SER A 22 14.10 -5.93 41.79
N GLN A 23 14.69 -4.73 41.93
CA GLN A 23 14.85 -3.81 40.80
C GLN A 23 16.01 -4.21 39.86
N THR A 24 17.05 -4.86 40.40
CA THR A 24 18.18 -5.36 39.59
C THR A 24 17.84 -6.63 38.82
N THR A 25 16.87 -7.44 39.26
CA THR A 25 16.37 -8.59 38.49
C THR A 25 15.42 -8.17 37.36
N PHE A 26 14.77 -7.01 37.45
CA PHE A 26 13.96 -6.48 36.35
C PHE A 26 14.82 -5.83 35.26
N PHE A 27 15.85 -5.05 35.62
CA PHE A 27 16.75 -4.42 34.63
C PHE A 27 17.75 -5.40 33.99
N LYS A 28 18.22 -6.44 34.70
CA LYS A 28 19.06 -7.50 34.08
C LYS A 28 18.26 -8.49 33.22
N ARG A 29 16.92 -8.55 33.35
CA ARG A 29 16.06 -9.34 32.45
C ARG A 29 15.94 -8.71 31.07
N THR A 30 16.15 -7.41 30.95
CA THR A 30 16.09 -6.70 29.66
C THR A 30 17.36 -6.92 28.85
N GLU A 31 18.55 -6.98 29.46
CA GLU A 31 19.81 -7.21 28.72
C GLU A 31 20.11 -8.70 28.45
N ALA A 32 19.71 -9.61 29.34
CA ALA A 32 19.94 -11.04 29.16
C ALA A 32 19.03 -11.69 28.10
N ASN A 33 17.92 -11.03 27.72
CA ASN A 33 17.06 -11.49 26.62
C ASN A 33 17.43 -10.90 25.24
N VAL A 34 18.35 -9.94 25.17
CA VAL A 34 18.83 -9.41 23.88
C VAL A 34 19.84 -10.35 23.22
N ASN A 35 20.52 -11.21 23.98
CA ASN A 35 21.71 -11.93 23.50
C ASN A 35 21.59 -13.45 23.38
N LYS A 36 20.37 -14.03 23.32
CA LYS A 36 20.19 -15.48 23.16
C LYS A 36 19.10 -15.93 22.18
N ALA A 37 18.94 -15.23 21.06
CA ALA A 37 18.13 -15.70 19.93
C ALA A 37 18.61 -15.11 18.57
N ALA A 38 19.86 -15.39 18.19
CA ALA A 38 20.29 -15.25 16.80
C ALA A 38 19.89 -16.51 16.01
N LEU A 39 18.59 -16.64 15.70
CA LEU A 39 18.00 -17.56 14.72
C LEU A 39 16.60 -17.01 14.38
N GLY A 40 16.49 -16.15 13.37
CA GLY A 40 15.22 -15.53 12.93
C GLY A 40 14.85 -14.24 13.70
N ARG A 41 15.33 -13.09 13.22
CA ARG A 41 15.16 -11.79 13.89
C ARG A 41 13.69 -11.33 13.79
N THR A 42 13.04 -11.10 14.92
CA THR A 42 11.69 -10.51 15.00
C THR A 42 11.74 -9.16 15.73
N ILE A 43 10.84 -8.23 15.40
CA ILE A 43 10.68 -6.91 16.04
C ILE A 43 9.31 -6.80 16.70
N PRO A 44 9.14 -5.99 17.76
CA PRO A 44 7.81 -5.72 18.32
C PRO A 44 6.85 -5.21 17.23
N LEU A 45 5.62 -5.71 17.23
CA LEU A 45 4.63 -5.34 16.22
C LEU A 45 4.35 -3.84 16.24
N GLU A 46 4.30 -3.23 17.43
CA GLU A 46 4.18 -1.78 17.60
C GLU A 46 5.25 -1.01 16.81
N HIS A 47 6.51 -1.44 16.90
CA HIS A 47 7.61 -0.80 16.19
C HIS A 47 7.48 -1.02 14.67
N ALA A 48 7.03 -2.20 14.23
CA ALA A 48 6.74 -2.44 12.82
C ALA A 48 5.63 -1.51 12.28
N LEU A 49 4.54 -1.35 13.04
CA LEU A 49 3.45 -0.43 12.70
C LEU A 49 3.93 1.02 12.64
N PHE A 50 4.79 1.42 13.57
CA PHE A 50 5.43 2.73 13.53
C PHE A 50 6.23 2.92 12.24
N LEU A 51 7.07 1.95 11.85
CA LEU A 51 7.86 2.05 10.61
C LEU A 51 6.97 2.14 9.36
N LEU A 52 5.90 1.35 9.28
CA LEU A 52 4.93 1.43 8.19
C LEU A 52 4.20 2.78 8.18
N SER A 53 3.82 3.30 9.35
CA SER A 53 3.17 4.61 9.48
C SER A 53 4.05 5.73 8.92
N LYS A 54 5.37 5.66 9.15
CA LYS A 54 6.34 6.64 8.68
C LYS A 54 6.66 6.49 7.21
N ALA A 55 6.90 5.27 6.74
CA ALA A 55 7.23 5.00 5.35
C ALA A 55 6.09 5.40 4.39
N HIS A 56 4.85 5.07 4.76
CA HIS A 56 3.68 5.27 3.89
C HIS A 56 2.82 6.48 4.26
N GLN A 57 3.24 7.28 5.25
CA GLN A 57 2.49 8.44 5.76
C GLN A 57 1.04 8.10 6.17
N ILE A 58 0.85 6.93 6.78
CA ILE A 58 -0.46 6.45 7.25
C ILE A 58 -0.54 6.45 8.77
N HIS A 59 -1.75 6.36 9.29
CA HIS A 59 -2.06 6.25 10.71
C HIS A 59 -2.81 4.96 10.98
N PHE A 60 -2.44 4.25 12.04
CA PHE A 60 -3.15 3.06 12.51
C PHE A 60 -3.97 3.41 13.76
N ILE A 61 -5.21 2.93 13.81
CA ILE A 61 -6.08 2.97 14.98
C ILE A 61 -6.28 1.53 15.43
N TYR A 62 -6.04 1.25 16.69
CA TYR A 62 -6.14 -0.10 17.23
C TYR A 62 -6.35 -0.06 18.74
N GLU A 63 -6.74 -1.19 19.30
CA GLU A 63 -6.71 -1.42 20.75
C GLU A 63 -5.35 -2.00 21.16
N ASP A 64 -4.76 -1.50 22.25
CA ASP A 64 -3.42 -1.92 22.72
C ASP A 64 -3.30 -3.44 22.90
N LYS A 65 -4.37 -4.06 23.43
CA LYS A 65 -4.48 -5.51 23.63
C LYS A 65 -4.32 -6.35 22.35
N LEU A 66 -4.51 -5.75 21.17
CA LEU A 66 -4.34 -6.43 19.88
C LEU A 66 -2.88 -6.54 19.47
N ILE A 67 -2.01 -5.65 19.95
CA ILE A 67 -0.61 -5.53 19.54
C ILE A 67 0.38 -5.91 20.64
N GLU A 68 -0.04 -5.83 21.90
CA GLU A 68 0.80 -6.11 23.07
C GLU A 68 1.37 -7.54 23.02
N GLY A 69 2.70 -7.65 23.18
CA GLY A 69 3.42 -8.92 23.19
C GLY A 69 3.56 -9.63 21.82
N LYS A 70 3.07 -9.04 20.72
CA LYS A 70 3.21 -9.60 19.37
C LYS A 70 4.46 -9.08 18.66
N THR A 71 5.01 -9.91 17.77
CA THR A 71 6.26 -9.60 17.04
C THR A 71 6.13 -9.87 15.55
N ALA A 72 6.56 -8.92 14.72
CA ALA A 72 6.67 -9.07 13.28
C ALA A 72 8.09 -9.50 12.86
N SER A 73 8.26 -9.97 11.63
CA SER A 73 9.59 -10.29 11.08
C SER A 73 10.45 -9.02 10.98
N HIS A 74 11.72 -9.06 11.37
CA HIS A 74 12.64 -7.90 11.30
C HIS A 74 12.93 -7.49 9.85
N ASN A 75 12.89 -8.43 8.90
CA ASN A 75 13.00 -8.14 7.48
C ASN A 75 11.65 -7.69 6.90
N VAL A 76 11.01 -6.68 7.50
CA VAL A 76 9.99 -5.92 6.79
C VAL A 76 10.74 -5.19 5.69
N ASN A 77 10.93 -5.84 4.54
CA ASN A 77 11.37 -5.19 3.32
C ASN A 77 10.22 -4.26 2.92
N ILE A 78 10.25 -3.04 3.48
CA ILE A 78 9.34 -1.96 3.12
C ILE A 78 9.51 -1.78 1.61
N THR A 79 8.53 -2.29 0.87
CA THR A 79 8.49 -2.22 -0.59
C THR A 79 7.70 -0.96 -0.98
N ASP A 80 7.73 -0.55 -2.25
CA ASP A 80 6.92 0.59 -2.75
C ASP A 80 5.40 0.38 -2.61
N SER A 81 4.94 -0.82 -2.26
CA SER A 81 3.51 -1.15 -2.12
C SER A 81 3.12 -1.36 -0.65
N LEU A 82 2.40 -0.38 -0.11
CA LEU A 82 1.81 -0.43 1.24
C LEU A 82 1.07 -1.74 1.53
N TYR A 83 0.24 -2.21 0.59
CA TYR A 83 -0.58 -3.41 0.80
C TYR A 83 0.27 -4.68 0.95
N LYS A 84 1.37 -4.77 0.21
CA LYS A 84 2.32 -5.87 0.32
C LYS A 84 3.02 -5.87 1.67
N ASP A 85 3.39 -4.69 2.17
CA ASP A 85 4.04 -4.55 3.47
C ASP A 85 3.09 -4.87 4.63
N LEU A 86 1.84 -4.40 4.55
CA LEU A 86 0.79 -4.75 5.50
C LEU A 86 0.57 -6.27 5.54
N GLN A 87 0.48 -6.91 4.39
CA GLN A 87 0.33 -8.36 4.28
C GLN A 87 1.51 -9.10 4.95
N ASN A 88 2.74 -8.73 4.62
CA ASN A 88 3.94 -9.34 5.21
C ASN A 88 3.99 -9.24 6.75
N VAL A 89 3.48 -8.14 7.32
CA VAL A 89 3.45 -7.92 8.77
C VAL A 89 2.30 -8.66 9.44
N PHE A 90 1.12 -8.71 8.83
CA PHE A 90 -0.08 -9.26 9.45
C PHE A 90 -0.37 -10.73 9.10
N ASP A 91 0.27 -11.33 8.10
CA ASP A 91 0.03 -12.73 7.69
C ASP A 91 0.27 -13.74 8.82
N LYS A 92 1.15 -13.43 9.77
CA LYS A 92 1.49 -14.29 10.91
C LYS A 92 0.65 -14.01 12.16
N HIS A 93 -0.31 -13.08 12.09
CA HIS A 93 -1.11 -12.66 13.23
C HIS A 93 -2.61 -12.70 12.93
N PRO A 94 -3.46 -13.06 13.90
CA PRO A 94 -4.91 -12.97 13.77
C PRO A 94 -5.36 -11.50 13.91
N ILE A 95 -4.83 -10.62 13.06
CA ILE A 95 -5.13 -9.19 13.03
C ILE A 95 -5.55 -8.83 11.60
N GLY A 96 -6.73 -8.21 11.50
CA GLY A 96 -7.25 -7.61 10.27
C GLY A 96 -6.94 -6.14 10.24
N TYR A 97 -6.95 -5.57 9.04
CA TYR A 97 -6.81 -4.14 8.83
C TYR A 97 -7.83 -3.68 7.79
N GLU A 98 -8.45 -2.54 8.03
CA GLU A 98 -9.41 -1.91 7.12
C GLU A 98 -9.05 -0.45 6.92
N LYS A 99 -9.10 0.03 5.68
CA LYS A 99 -8.88 1.46 5.37
C LYS A 99 -10.19 2.21 5.64
N VAL A 100 -10.19 3.09 6.63
CA VAL A 100 -11.37 3.86 7.06
C VAL A 100 -11.30 5.33 6.64
N GLY A 101 -10.19 5.76 6.02
CA GLY A 101 -10.05 7.12 5.48
C GLY A 101 -8.86 7.26 4.53
N PHE A 102 -8.52 8.49 4.13
CA PHE A 102 -7.46 8.75 3.14
C PHE A 102 -6.10 8.15 3.55
N ARG A 103 -5.77 8.22 4.85
CA ARG A 103 -4.50 7.73 5.44
C ARG A 103 -4.70 6.88 6.69
N THR A 104 -5.94 6.50 7.01
CA THR A 104 -6.25 5.87 8.30
C THR A 104 -6.64 4.40 8.11
N PHE A 105 -5.98 3.53 8.85
CA PHE A 105 -6.25 2.11 8.92
C PHE A 105 -6.68 1.71 10.32
N VAL A 106 -7.76 0.95 10.44
CA VAL A 106 -8.23 0.40 11.71
C VAL A 106 -7.81 -1.06 11.79
N LEU A 107 -7.15 -1.46 12.87
CA LEU A 107 -6.77 -2.85 13.14
C LEU A 107 -7.82 -3.52 14.04
N THR A 108 -8.21 -4.72 13.67
CA THR A 108 -9.23 -5.50 14.38
C THR A 108 -8.73 -6.92 14.64
N SER A 109 -9.26 -7.61 15.65
CA SER A 109 -8.96 -9.03 15.83
C SER A 109 -9.60 -9.85 14.70
N LYS A 110 -8.81 -10.58 13.91
CA LYS A 110 -9.36 -11.64 13.05
C LYS A 110 -9.77 -12.79 13.97
N SER A 111 -11.07 -12.97 14.19
CA SER A 111 -11.58 -14.25 14.67
C SER A 111 -11.43 -15.28 13.54
N SER A 112 -10.34 -16.06 13.57
CA SER A 112 -10.01 -17.20 12.69
C SER A 112 -8.95 -16.93 11.58
N PRO A 113 -8.00 -17.86 11.36
CA PRO A 113 -6.82 -17.64 10.49
C PRO A 113 -7.09 -17.82 8.99
N ASN A 114 -8.32 -18.18 8.58
CA ASN A 114 -8.66 -18.47 7.18
C ASN A 114 -9.86 -17.67 6.66
N SER A 115 -9.95 -16.39 7.02
CA SER A 115 -10.64 -15.47 6.13
C SER A 115 -9.55 -14.72 5.38
N PRO A 116 -9.34 -14.95 4.07
CA PRO A 116 -8.97 -13.81 3.26
C PRO A 116 -10.01 -12.76 3.65
N SER A 117 -9.58 -11.67 4.29
CA SER A 117 -10.33 -10.44 4.15
C SER A 117 -10.17 -10.11 2.68
N SER A 118 -10.94 -10.82 1.85
CA SER A 118 -11.21 -10.47 0.48
C SER A 118 -11.80 -9.09 0.65
N ILE A 119 -10.95 -8.07 0.55
CA ILE A 119 -11.38 -6.87 -0.14
C ILE A 119 -11.89 -7.48 -1.43
N LYS A 120 -13.22 -7.58 -1.52
CA LYS A 120 -13.87 -8.21 -2.65
C LYS A 120 -13.57 -7.25 -3.79
N GLU A 121 -12.44 -7.48 -4.45
CA GLU A 121 -11.99 -6.63 -5.53
C GLU A 121 -12.92 -6.87 -6.71
N GLY A 122 -13.34 -5.78 -7.33
CA GLY A 122 -14.09 -5.80 -8.56
C GLY A 122 -13.17 -5.97 -9.77
N ILE A 123 -13.80 -6.33 -10.87
CA ILE A 123 -13.18 -6.40 -12.19
C ILE A 123 -13.92 -5.39 -13.07
N ILE A 124 -13.19 -4.58 -13.81
CA ILE A 124 -13.75 -3.80 -14.91
C ILE A 124 -13.39 -4.51 -16.21
N GLN A 125 -14.37 -4.69 -17.07
CA GLN A 125 -14.15 -5.26 -18.40
C GLN A 125 -15.01 -4.54 -19.43
N GLY A 126 -14.66 -4.67 -20.71
CA GLY A 126 -15.46 -4.09 -21.77
C GLY A 126 -14.73 -4.08 -23.09
N LYS A 127 -15.29 -3.32 -24.03
CA LYS A 127 -14.79 -3.18 -25.39
C LYS A 127 -14.61 -1.73 -25.78
N VAL A 128 -13.53 -1.43 -26.51
CA VAL A 128 -13.28 -0.14 -27.14
C VAL A 128 -13.53 -0.25 -28.63
N THR A 129 -14.45 0.57 -29.15
CA THR A 129 -14.82 0.59 -30.57
C THR A 129 -14.85 2.00 -31.14
N ASN A 130 -14.87 2.13 -32.47
CA ASN A 130 -15.18 3.38 -33.17
C ASN A 130 -16.70 3.53 -33.38
N ARG A 131 -17.13 4.63 -34.02
CA ARG A 131 -18.55 4.88 -34.35
C ARG A 131 -19.16 3.86 -35.29
N GLN A 132 -18.34 3.19 -36.10
CA GLN A 132 -18.74 2.13 -37.03
C GLN A 132 -18.88 0.78 -36.32
N GLY A 133 -18.57 0.69 -35.03
CA GLY A 133 -18.60 -0.55 -34.24
C GLY A 133 -17.37 -1.44 -34.42
N GLU A 134 -16.37 -0.96 -35.16
CA GLU A 134 -15.10 -1.68 -35.35
C GLU A 134 -14.27 -1.58 -34.08
N ALA A 135 -13.60 -2.68 -33.72
CA ALA A 135 -12.71 -2.72 -32.57
C ALA A 135 -11.51 -1.77 -32.76
N ILE A 136 -11.05 -1.18 -31.66
CA ILE A 136 -9.84 -0.35 -31.62
C ILE A 136 -8.79 -1.06 -30.77
N PRO A 137 -7.87 -1.84 -31.38
CA PRO A 137 -6.75 -2.45 -30.67
C PRO A 137 -5.76 -1.41 -30.16
N GLY A 138 -5.11 -1.71 -29.03
CA GLY A 138 -4.06 -0.86 -28.48
C GLY A 138 -4.59 0.40 -27.77
N ALA A 139 -5.90 0.52 -27.56
CA ALA A 139 -6.46 1.60 -26.75
C ALA A 139 -6.17 1.37 -25.26
N ASP A 140 -5.64 2.38 -24.60
CA ASP A 140 -5.37 2.35 -23.16
C ASP A 140 -6.64 2.73 -22.40
N VAL A 141 -7.02 1.90 -21.43
CA VAL A 141 -8.16 2.12 -20.54
C VAL A 141 -7.65 2.12 -19.10
N PHE A 142 -7.83 3.22 -18.38
CA PHE A 142 -7.23 3.41 -17.06
C PHE A 142 -8.04 4.33 -16.13
N ILE A 143 -7.78 4.19 -14.84
CA ILE A 143 -8.27 5.11 -13.80
C ILE A 143 -7.17 6.15 -13.52
N PRO A 144 -7.40 7.45 -13.73
CA PRO A 144 -6.39 8.49 -13.53
C PRO A 144 -5.78 8.47 -12.13
N ASN A 145 -4.48 8.76 -12.03
CA ASN A 145 -3.71 8.78 -10.78
C ASN A 145 -3.65 7.45 -10.02
N THR A 146 -3.87 6.32 -10.71
CA THR A 146 -3.75 4.99 -10.14
C THR A 146 -2.96 4.08 -11.07
N PRO A 147 -2.38 2.97 -10.57
CA PRO A 147 -1.76 1.96 -11.43
C PRO A 147 -2.78 1.06 -12.14
N TRP A 148 -4.08 1.28 -11.96
CA TRP A 148 -5.12 0.46 -12.56
C TRP A 148 -5.38 0.90 -14.00
N GLY A 149 -4.89 0.09 -14.92
CA GLY A 149 -5.14 0.24 -16.35
C GLY A 149 -4.91 -1.07 -17.09
N SER A 150 -5.37 -1.09 -18.32
CA SER A 150 -5.20 -2.21 -19.24
C SER A 150 -5.26 -1.67 -20.67
N THR A 151 -4.61 -2.38 -21.58
CA THR A 151 -4.62 -2.05 -23.00
C THR A 151 -5.56 -3.00 -23.73
N ALA A 152 -6.39 -2.46 -24.61
CA ALA A 152 -7.34 -3.23 -25.41
C ALA A 152 -6.62 -4.17 -26.39
N ASP A 153 -7.09 -5.41 -26.49
CA ASP A 153 -6.53 -6.43 -27.37
C ASP A 153 -6.96 -6.26 -28.85
N ARG A 154 -6.66 -7.26 -29.69
CA ARG A 154 -6.99 -7.23 -31.13
C ARG A 154 -8.49 -7.18 -31.42
N GLU A 155 -9.31 -7.63 -30.49
CA GLU A 155 -10.77 -7.57 -30.58
C GLU A 155 -11.31 -6.32 -29.89
N GLY A 156 -10.43 -5.44 -29.38
CA GLY A 156 -10.78 -4.23 -28.65
C GLY A 156 -11.22 -4.52 -27.21
N GLN A 157 -11.04 -5.74 -26.71
CA GLN A 157 -11.45 -6.11 -25.36
C GLN A 157 -10.39 -5.70 -24.34
N PHE A 158 -10.82 -5.23 -23.17
CA PHE A 158 -9.93 -4.91 -22.06
C PHE A 158 -10.45 -5.51 -20.75
N THR A 159 -9.54 -5.73 -19.80
CA THR A 159 -9.89 -6.17 -18.44
C THR A 159 -8.91 -5.57 -17.45
N ILE A 160 -9.44 -4.91 -16.41
CA ILE A 160 -8.71 -4.36 -15.28
C ILE A 160 -9.19 -5.09 -14.02
N LYS A 161 -8.28 -5.69 -13.27
CA LYS A 161 -8.59 -6.53 -12.11
C LYS A 161 -8.11 -5.88 -10.82
N ASN A 162 -8.54 -6.44 -9.70
CA ASN A 162 -8.05 -6.11 -8.37
C ASN A 162 -8.38 -4.66 -7.97
N ILE A 163 -9.59 -4.21 -8.30
CA ILE A 163 -10.04 -2.84 -8.04
C ILE A 163 -10.93 -2.81 -6.80
N PRO A 164 -10.58 -2.05 -5.76
CA PRO A 164 -11.45 -1.88 -4.60
C PRO A 164 -12.83 -1.33 -4.98
N PRO A 165 -13.92 -1.72 -4.30
CA PRO A 165 -15.24 -1.16 -4.58
C PRO A 165 -15.32 0.33 -4.25
N ALA A 166 -15.60 1.17 -5.24
CA ALA A 166 -15.78 2.61 -5.10
C ALA A 166 -16.33 3.23 -6.40
N ASN A 167 -16.61 4.53 -6.39
CA ASN A 167 -16.81 5.32 -7.61
C ASN A 167 -15.46 5.69 -8.21
N TYR A 168 -15.31 5.48 -9.51
CA TYR A 168 -14.12 5.83 -10.26
C TYR A 168 -14.47 6.59 -11.54
N THR A 169 -13.48 7.31 -12.02
CA THR A 169 -13.48 7.88 -13.36
C THR A 169 -12.60 7.00 -14.23
N LEU A 170 -13.19 6.38 -15.25
CA LEU A 170 -12.50 5.51 -16.20
C LEU A 170 -12.30 6.27 -17.51
N THR A 171 -11.07 6.29 -18.02
CA THR A 171 -10.70 6.97 -19.27
C THR A 171 -10.19 5.96 -20.27
N ALA A 172 -10.66 6.06 -21.51
CA ALA A 172 -10.16 5.32 -22.65
C ALA A 172 -9.54 6.30 -23.67
N GLN A 173 -8.34 6.00 -24.15
CA GLN A 173 -7.64 6.83 -25.13
C GLN A 173 -6.77 5.99 -26.06
N VAL A 174 -6.53 6.51 -27.27
CA VAL A 174 -5.57 5.96 -28.22
C VAL A 174 -5.15 7.09 -29.16
N ILE A 175 -3.94 7.00 -29.73
CA ILE A 175 -3.45 7.98 -30.70
C ILE A 175 -4.39 8.03 -31.91
N GLY A 176 -4.71 9.24 -32.37
CA GLY A 176 -5.61 9.49 -33.50
C GLY A 176 -7.11 9.52 -33.14
N TYR A 177 -7.45 9.32 -31.86
CA TYR A 177 -8.83 9.40 -31.36
C TYR A 177 -8.93 10.33 -30.15
N GLN A 178 -10.07 10.99 -30.03
CA GLN A 178 -10.42 11.79 -28.87
C GLN A 178 -10.61 10.87 -27.66
N SER A 179 -9.95 11.20 -26.55
CA SER A 179 -10.12 10.50 -25.27
C SER A 179 -11.56 10.59 -24.77
N MET A 180 -12.08 9.50 -24.23
CA MET A 180 -13.42 9.45 -23.64
C MET A 180 -13.33 9.06 -22.17
N THR A 181 -14.10 9.73 -21.32
CA THR A 181 -14.12 9.51 -19.88
C THR A 181 -15.54 9.19 -19.41
N LYS A 182 -15.68 8.26 -18.47
CA LYS A 182 -16.96 7.84 -17.86
C LYS A 182 -16.83 7.67 -16.35
N GLU A 183 -17.87 8.02 -15.62
CA GLU A 183 -18.00 7.66 -14.21
C GLU A 183 -18.58 6.25 -14.09
N ILE A 184 -18.00 5.45 -13.19
CA ILE A 184 -18.37 4.05 -12.99
C ILE A 184 -18.42 3.75 -11.50
N TYR A 185 -19.27 2.81 -11.11
CA TYR A 185 -19.26 2.24 -9.76
C TYR A 185 -18.78 0.80 -9.83
N VAL A 186 -17.68 0.52 -9.14
CA VAL A 186 -17.12 -0.83 -9.02
C VAL A 186 -17.71 -1.47 -7.78
N THR A 187 -18.38 -2.62 -7.96
CA THR A 187 -18.93 -3.40 -6.86
C THR A 187 -17.94 -4.46 -6.40
N ALA A 188 -18.14 -4.90 -5.17
CA ALA A 188 -17.46 -6.06 -4.64
C ALA A 188 -17.86 -7.33 -5.40
N THR A 189 -16.89 -8.17 -5.77
CA THR A 189 -17.07 -9.53 -6.34
C THR A 189 -17.69 -9.66 -7.73
N GLU A 190 -18.21 -8.60 -8.34
CA GLU A 190 -18.80 -8.65 -9.68
C GLU A 190 -17.94 -7.93 -10.73
N SER A 191 -18.12 -8.32 -11.99
CA SER A 191 -17.50 -7.63 -13.13
C SER A 191 -18.38 -6.46 -13.58
N THR A 192 -17.92 -5.23 -13.37
CA THR A 192 -18.50 -4.03 -13.97
C THR A 192 -18.14 -4.01 -15.46
N THR A 193 -19.15 -4.05 -16.33
CA THR A 193 -18.93 -4.03 -17.78
C THR A 193 -19.16 -2.63 -18.33
N GLU A 194 -18.14 -2.02 -18.92
CA GLU A 194 -18.19 -0.66 -19.46
C GLU A 194 -17.51 -0.57 -20.81
N ASN A 195 -18.28 -0.20 -21.83
CA ASN A 195 -17.79 -0.09 -23.20
C ASN A 195 -17.50 1.37 -23.57
N PHE A 196 -16.50 1.59 -24.42
CA PHE A 196 -16.14 2.90 -24.93
C PHE A 196 -16.33 2.98 -26.44
N THR A 197 -16.85 4.11 -26.91
CA THR A 197 -16.93 4.43 -28.34
C THR A 197 -16.14 5.70 -28.60
N LEU A 198 -14.93 5.54 -29.13
CA LEU A 198 -14.04 6.66 -29.41
C LEU A 198 -14.37 7.32 -30.75
N HIS A 199 -13.94 8.57 -30.91
CA HIS A 199 -14.14 9.37 -32.11
C HIS A 199 -12.79 9.79 -32.67
N LEU A 200 -12.63 9.79 -34.00
CA LEU A 200 -11.39 10.23 -34.62
C LEU A 200 -11.11 11.69 -34.24
N ASP A 201 -9.87 11.95 -33.87
CA ASP A 201 -9.38 13.29 -33.55
C ASP A 201 -8.82 13.94 -34.83
N VAL A 202 -9.73 14.44 -35.67
CA VAL A 202 -9.41 14.99 -37.00
C VAL A 202 -8.69 16.35 -36.91
N LEU A 203 -8.67 16.99 -35.72
CA LEU A 203 -8.14 18.35 -35.54
C LEU A 203 -6.67 18.40 -35.12
N ASN A 204 -6.04 17.26 -34.80
CA ASN A 204 -4.63 17.16 -34.41
C ASN A 204 -3.72 16.59 -35.52
N MET A 205 -4.16 16.60 -36.77
CA MET A 205 -3.39 16.14 -37.95
C MET A 205 -2.78 17.29 -38.77
N ASP A 206 -2.95 18.55 -38.37
CA ASP A 206 -2.35 19.67 -39.06
C ASP A 206 -0.93 19.97 -38.53
N GLU A 207 0.01 19.85 -39.47
CA GLU A 207 1.32 20.51 -39.49
C GLU A 207 2.52 19.78 -38.84
N VAL A 208 3.03 18.77 -39.55
CA VAL A 208 4.49 18.60 -39.65
C VAL A 208 4.95 19.31 -40.92
N VAL A 209 5.26 20.61 -40.85
CA VAL A 209 6.09 21.23 -41.91
C VAL A 209 7.48 20.62 -41.79
N THR A 210 7.79 19.73 -42.72
CA THR A 210 9.17 19.36 -43.01
C THR A 210 9.83 20.57 -43.67
N ILE A 211 10.50 21.41 -42.88
CA ILE A 211 11.41 22.42 -43.44
C ILE A 211 12.63 21.68 -44.00
N ALA A 212 12.54 21.27 -45.27
CA ALA A 212 13.69 20.80 -46.02
C ALA A 212 14.65 22.00 -46.21
N SER A 213 15.63 22.14 -45.31
CA SER A 213 16.69 23.14 -45.45
C SER A 213 17.60 22.74 -46.61
N ARG A 214 17.29 23.19 -47.82
CA ARG A 214 18.29 23.29 -48.90
C ARG A 214 19.12 24.53 -48.61
N ASN A 215 20.34 24.30 -48.15
CA ASN A 215 21.40 25.30 -48.16
C ASN A 215 21.81 25.57 -49.63
N PRO A 216 21.55 26.75 -50.23
CA PRO A 216 22.14 27.08 -51.51
C PRO A 216 23.58 27.56 -51.26
N LEU A 217 24.55 26.77 -51.72
CA LEU A 217 25.95 27.18 -51.82
C LEU A 217 26.04 28.49 -52.60
N THR A 218 26.44 29.56 -51.91
CA THR A 218 26.67 30.86 -52.53
C THR A 218 27.96 30.77 -53.35
N LYS A 219 27.83 30.81 -54.68
CA LYS A 219 28.96 31.03 -55.58
C LYS A 219 29.37 32.51 -55.43
N LEU A 220 30.50 32.76 -54.77
CA LEU A 220 31.18 34.05 -54.79
C LEU A 220 31.86 34.19 -56.16
N GLU A 221 31.37 35.09 -57.00
CA GLU A 221 32.13 35.63 -58.13
C GLU A 221 32.64 37.03 -57.77
N SER A 222 33.97 37.16 -57.71
CA SER A 222 34.76 38.28 -58.26
C SER A 222 36.22 37.87 -58.30
#